data_AF-R7HHB0-F1
#
_entry.id   AF-R7HHB0-F1
#
_cell.length_a   1.000
_cell.length_b   1.000
_cell.length_c   1.000
_cell.angle_alpha   90.00
_cell.angle_beta   90.00
_cell.angle_gamma   90.00
#
_symmetry.space_group_name_H-M   'P 1'
#
loop_
_entity.id
_entity.type
_entity.pdbx_description
1 polymer ?
#
loop_
_entity_poly.entity_id
_entity_poly.type
_entity_poly.pdbx_seq_one_letter_code
_entity_poly.pdbx_strand_id
1 'polypeptide(L)'
;MIENISDFLETFLLSLGVFAPILACFLIVIESILPVLPLCVFITINFYFFGKFVGFLLSWIFTCIGCYLSYVLVKKGVKTIALDTAQKSGLLQKTIKIIKNMDITNLILVIAIPFTPAFLINIAAAIANIDKKKFIISILIGKIFMVYFWGFIGVSLIESLKNPLIIIRVVILLIFAYILSIIAKKILKIN
;
A
#
# COMPACT_ATOMS: atom_id res chain seq x y z
N MET A 1 -22.61 -16.36 4.91
CA MET A 1 -21.19 -15.97 5.14
C MET A 1 -20.79 -14.75 4.31
N ILE A 2 -21.18 -14.67 3.03
CA ILE A 2 -20.98 -13.47 2.20
C ILE A 2 -21.82 -12.27 2.70
N GLU A 3 -23.06 -12.51 3.14
CA GLU A 3 -23.92 -11.49 3.77
C GLU A 3 -23.29 -10.85 5.02
N ASN A 4 -22.60 -11.63 5.86
CA ASN A 4 -21.92 -11.07 7.04
C ASN A 4 -20.77 -10.12 6.70
N ILE A 5 -20.11 -10.29 5.55
CA ILE A 5 -18.98 -9.45 5.15
C ILE A 5 -19.51 -8.16 4.51
N SER A 6 -20.55 -8.26 3.68
CA SER A 6 -21.23 -7.08 3.14
C SER A 6 -21.89 -6.28 4.26
N ASP A 7 -22.53 -6.93 5.23
CA ASP A 7 -23.16 -6.28 6.37
C ASP A 7 -22.12 -5.73 7.35
N PHE A 8 -20.99 -6.40 7.57
CA PHE A 8 -19.89 -5.85 8.35
C PHE A 8 -19.27 -4.64 7.67
N LEU A 9 -19.05 -4.69 6.35
CA LEU A 9 -18.55 -3.54 5.60
C LEU A 9 -19.58 -2.40 5.59
N GLU A 10 -20.86 -2.67 5.34
CA GLU A 10 -21.90 -1.66 5.40
C GLU A 10 -22.06 -1.09 6.81
N THR A 11 -22.06 -1.92 7.86
CA THR A 11 -22.15 -1.45 9.26
C THR A 11 -20.88 -0.70 9.69
N PHE A 12 -19.70 -1.10 9.24
CA PHE A 12 -18.45 -0.37 9.48
C PHE A 12 -18.43 0.97 8.72
N LEU A 13 -18.88 0.98 7.46
CA LEU A 13 -18.99 2.18 6.63
C LEU A 13 -20.10 3.13 7.13
N LEU A 14 -21.22 2.59 7.62
CA LEU A 14 -22.35 3.34 8.19
C LEU A 14 -22.06 3.84 9.60
N SER A 15 -21.37 3.06 10.45
CA SER A 15 -21.00 3.48 11.81
C SER A 15 -19.96 4.59 11.83
N LEU A 16 -19.09 4.64 10.81
CA LEU A 16 -18.13 5.74 10.65
C LEU A 16 -18.77 6.99 10.02
N GLY A 17 -19.87 6.84 9.27
CA GLY A 17 -20.64 7.94 8.68
C GLY A 17 -19.76 8.96 7.93
N VAL A 18 -20.06 10.25 8.08
CA VAL A 18 -19.30 11.36 7.49
C VAL A 18 -17.85 11.44 8.02
N PHE A 19 -17.54 10.79 9.15
CA PHE A 19 -16.20 10.79 9.76
C PHE A 19 -15.27 9.72 9.20
N ALA A 20 -15.78 8.71 8.48
CA ALA A 20 -14.97 7.62 7.90
C ALA A 20 -13.77 8.12 7.07
N PRO A 21 -13.94 9.10 6.17
CA PRO A 21 -12.84 9.57 5.35
C PRO A 21 -11.81 10.41 6.12
N ILE A 22 -12.25 11.13 7.16
CA ILE A 22 -11.37 11.90 8.05
C ILE A 22 -10.49 10.92 8.84
N LEU A 23 -11.10 9.87 9.40
CA LEU A 23 -10.37 8.81 10.08
C LEU A 23 -9.43 8.08 9.12
N ALA A 24 -9.85 7.80 7.88
CA ALA A 24 -9.00 7.19 6.86
C ALA A 24 -7.75 8.04 6.56
N CYS A 25 -7.87 9.37 6.47
CA CYS A 25 -6.72 10.27 6.31
C CYS A 25 -5.74 10.16 7.48
N PHE A 26 -6.23 10.09 8.71
CA PHE A 26 -5.39 9.90 9.89
C PHE A 26 -4.71 8.53 9.92
N LEU A 27 -5.46 7.48 9.56
CA LEU A 27 -4.94 6.11 9.48
C LEU A 27 -3.88 5.94 8.39
N ILE A 28 -3.96 6.67 7.27
CA ILE A 28 -2.90 6.71 6.25
C ILE A 28 -1.57 7.20 6.84
N VAL A 29 -1.62 8.25 7.68
CA VAL A 29 -0.42 8.77 8.34
C VAL A 29 0.16 7.76 9.31
N ILE A 30 -0.69 7.15 10.13
CA ILE A 30 -0.28 6.12 11.09
C ILE A 30 0.31 4.90 10.38
N GLU A 31 -0.33 4.41 9.31
CA GLU A 31 0.13 3.25 8.54
C GLU A 31 1.54 3.47 8.00
N SER A 32 1.82 4.69 7.53
CA SER A 32 3.16 5.03 7.02
C SER A 32 4.25 4.96 8.10
N ILE A 33 3.88 5.11 9.39
CA ILE A 33 4.76 5.02 10.55
C ILE A 33 4.80 3.60 11.12
N LEU A 34 3.69 2.87 11.09
CA LEU A 34 3.57 1.49 11.56
C LEU A 34 2.73 0.71 10.54
N PRO A 35 3.28 -0.30 9.84
CA PRO A 35 2.56 -1.03 8.80
C PRO A 35 1.62 -2.08 9.42
N VAL A 36 0.69 -1.64 10.26
CA VAL A 36 -0.28 -2.48 10.96
C VAL A 36 -1.47 -2.81 10.08
N LEU A 37 -1.73 -1.98 9.05
CA LEU A 37 -2.98 -1.98 8.29
C LEU A 37 -2.72 -1.87 6.78
N PRO A 38 -3.58 -2.46 5.93
CA PRO A 38 -3.45 -2.36 4.48
C PRO A 38 -3.81 -0.96 3.98
N LEU A 39 -2.80 -0.17 3.59
CA LEU A 39 -2.95 1.22 3.10
C LEU A 39 -4.00 1.37 1.98
N CYS A 40 -4.11 0.37 1.11
CA CYS A 40 -5.06 0.39 -0.01
C CYS A 40 -6.51 0.54 0.43
N VAL A 41 -6.88 0.03 1.61
CA VAL A 41 -8.25 0.13 2.15
C VAL A 41 -8.60 1.59 2.44
N PHE A 42 -7.71 2.33 3.10
CA PHE A 42 -7.96 3.74 3.45
C PHE A 42 -8.01 4.65 2.21
N ILE A 43 -7.12 4.40 1.25
CA ILE A 43 -7.15 5.10 -0.04
C ILE A 43 -8.49 4.84 -0.74
N THR A 44 -8.96 3.60 -0.74
CA THR A 44 -10.24 3.22 -1.36
C THR A 44 -11.42 3.92 -0.70
N ILE A 45 -11.46 3.97 0.64
CA ILE A 45 -12.49 4.70 1.40
C ILE A 45 -12.53 6.16 0.96
N ASN A 46 -11.39 6.85 0.92
CA ASN A 46 -11.34 8.25 0.49
C ASN A 46 -11.83 8.46 -0.95
N PHE A 47 -11.47 7.58 -1.88
CA PHE A 47 -11.95 7.63 -3.26
C PHE A 47 -13.45 7.38 -3.37
N TYR A 48 -13.97 6.44 -2.59
CA TYR A 48 -15.39 6.08 -2.59
C TYR A 48 -16.26 7.23 -2.06
N PHE A 49 -15.86 7.88 -0.96
CA PHE A 49 -16.65 8.94 -0.33
C PHE A 49 -16.45 10.33 -0.96
N PHE A 50 -15.22 10.73 -1.27
CA PHE A 50 -14.93 12.07 -1.82
C PHE A 50 -14.84 12.09 -3.35
N GLY A 51 -15.02 10.95 -4.00
CA GLY A 51 -14.85 10.81 -5.44
C GLY A 51 -13.38 10.79 -5.88
N LYS A 52 -13.19 10.58 -7.18
CA LYS A 52 -11.87 10.27 -7.78
C LYS A 52 -10.83 11.36 -7.58
N PHE A 53 -11.23 12.64 -7.62
CA PHE A 53 -10.27 13.76 -7.57
C PHE A 53 -9.93 14.18 -6.13
N VAL A 54 -10.95 14.48 -5.31
CA VAL A 54 -10.73 14.93 -3.93
C VAL A 54 -10.21 13.78 -3.07
N GLY A 55 -10.73 12.56 -3.26
CA GLY A 55 -10.23 11.36 -2.59
C GLY A 55 -8.77 11.05 -2.93
N PHE A 56 -8.38 11.28 -4.19
CA PHE A 56 -6.98 11.19 -4.62
C PHE A 56 -6.10 12.21 -3.91
N LEU A 57 -6.44 13.50 -3.98
CA LEU A 57 -5.62 14.57 -3.40
C LEU A 57 -5.43 14.39 -1.90
N LEU A 58 -6.49 14.10 -1.16
CA LEU A 58 -6.40 13.85 0.28
C LEU A 58 -5.50 12.65 0.57
N SER A 59 -5.79 11.51 -0.06
CA SER A 59 -4.99 10.29 0.15
C SER A 59 -3.52 10.51 -0.19
N TRP A 60 -3.23 11.22 -1.28
CA TRP A 60 -1.88 11.53 -1.72
C TRP A 60 -1.14 12.43 -0.72
N ILE A 61 -1.76 13.53 -0.30
CA ILE A 61 -1.17 14.47 0.68
C ILE A 61 -0.88 13.76 2.00
N PHE A 62 -1.86 13.06 2.56
CA PHE A 62 -1.68 12.37 3.84
C PHE A 62 -0.67 11.23 3.75
N THR A 63 -0.59 10.52 2.61
CA THR A 63 0.44 9.49 2.39
C THR A 63 1.83 10.10 2.32
N CYS A 64 2.00 11.23 1.64
CA CYS A 64 3.27 11.95 1.57
C CYS A 64 3.69 12.46 2.97
N ILE A 65 2.76 13.03 3.74
CA ILE A 65 3.01 13.46 5.11
C ILE A 65 3.44 12.29 5.98
N GLY A 66 2.69 11.18 5.95
CA GLY A 66 3.01 9.96 6.71
C GLY A 66 4.39 9.40 6.36
N CYS A 67 4.70 9.30 5.07
CA CYS A 67 6.01 8.80 4.63
C CYS A 67 7.16 9.71 5.08
N TYR A 68 6.98 11.02 4.98
CA TYR A 68 7.97 11.99 5.45
C TYR A 68 8.17 11.91 6.97
N LEU A 69 7.08 11.86 7.74
CA LEU A 69 7.15 11.71 9.20
C LEU A 69 7.87 10.43 9.60
N SER A 70 7.49 9.29 9.00
CA SER A 70 8.13 8.00 9.22
C SER A 70 9.63 8.05 8.95
N TYR A 71 10.04 8.60 7.81
CA TYR A 71 11.46 8.81 7.48
C TYR A 71 12.18 9.69 8.51
N VAL A 72 11.58 10.81 8.94
CA VAL A 72 12.21 11.73 9.92
C VAL A 72 12.33 11.08 11.29
N LEU A 73 11.28 10.39 11.75
CA LEU A 73 11.25 9.66 13.02
C LEU A 73 12.37 8.62 13.07
N VAL A 74 12.55 7.85 12.00
CA VAL A 74 13.64 6.87 11.90
C VAL A 74 15.00 7.56 11.85
N LYS A 75 15.15 8.61 11.04
CA LYS A 75 16.43 9.29 10.85
C LYS A 75 16.93 10.00 12.12
N LYS A 76 16.02 10.53 12.94
CA LYS A 76 16.36 11.31 14.15
C LYS A 76 16.17 10.58 15.47
N GLY A 77 15.13 9.76 15.60
CA GLY A 77 14.69 9.23 16.91
C GLY A 77 15.06 7.77 17.16
N VAL A 78 14.94 6.89 16.16
CA VAL A 78 15.09 5.43 16.38
C VAL A 78 16.14 4.79 15.47
N LYS A 79 17.10 5.58 14.96
CA LYS A 79 18.10 5.10 14.00
C LYS A 79 18.88 3.89 14.50
N THR A 80 19.28 3.89 15.77
CA THR A 80 20.03 2.78 16.39
C THR A 80 19.19 1.50 16.46
N ILE A 81 17.94 1.58 16.91
CA ILE A 81 17.00 0.44 16.99
C ILE A 81 16.68 -0.10 15.59
N ALA A 82 16.48 0.80 14.62
CA ALA A 82 16.21 0.43 13.24
C ALA A 82 17.44 -0.23 12.57
N LEU A 83 18.65 0.20 12.92
CA LEU A 83 19.90 -0.46 12.51
C LEU A 83 20.03 -1.87 13.11
N ASP A 84 19.74 -2.06 14.39
CA ASP A 84 19.76 -3.38 15.04
C ASP A 84 18.72 -4.33 14.43
N THR A 85 17.54 -3.79 14.10
CA THR A 85 16.49 -4.55 13.40
C THR A 85 16.91 -4.88 11.97
N ALA A 86 17.59 -3.96 11.28
CA ALA A 86 18.17 -4.25 9.97
C ALA A 86 19.20 -5.37 10.09
N GLN A 87 20.09 -5.36 11.08
CA GLN A 87 21.07 -6.45 11.28
C GLN A 87 20.41 -7.82 11.44
N LYS A 88 19.19 -7.88 12.00
CA LYS A 88 18.42 -9.11 12.18
C LYS A 88 17.51 -9.46 11.00
N SER A 89 17.15 -8.50 10.15
CA SER A 89 16.24 -8.69 9.01
C SER A 89 16.95 -8.62 7.66
N GLY A 90 17.09 -9.79 7.01
CA GLY A 90 17.71 -9.89 5.68
C GLY A 90 17.00 -9.07 4.59
N LEU A 91 15.68 -8.89 4.69
CA LEU A 91 14.91 -8.06 3.75
C LEU A 91 15.30 -6.59 3.88
N LEU A 92 15.30 -6.05 5.11
CA LEU A 92 15.62 -4.65 5.35
C LEU A 92 17.07 -4.32 4.96
N GLN A 93 18.05 -5.19 5.23
CA GLN A 93 19.43 -4.97 4.77
C GLN A 93 19.54 -4.90 3.25
N LYS A 94 18.87 -5.82 2.54
CA LYS A 94 18.86 -5.83 1.07
C LYS A 94 18.27 -4.52 0.56
N THR A 95 17.13 -4.08 1.10
CA THR A 95 16.49 -2.82 0.70
C THR A 95 17.38 -1.60 1.00
N ILE A 96 18.05 -1.55 2.15
CA ILE A 96 19.01 -0.47 2.47
C ILE A 96 20.14 -0.43 1.44
N LYS A 97 20.75 -1.58 1.12
CA LYS A 97 21.84 -1.65 0.12
C LYS A 97 21.38 -1.18 -1.26
N ILE A 98 20.18 -1.60 -1.67
CA ILE A 98 19.58 -1.21 -2.95
C ILE A 98 19.34 0.30 -2.99
N ILE A 99 18.66 0.86 -1.98
CA ILE A 99 18.29 2.29 -1.95
C ILE A 99 19.51 3.20 -1.81
N LYS A 100 20.55 2.79 -1.08
CA LYS A 100 21.75 3.61 -0.83
C LYS A 100 22.40 4.14 -2.11
N ASN A 101 22.37 3.35 -3.18
CA ASN A 101 23.00 3.70 -4.47
C ASN A 101 22.00 4.18 -5.53
N MET A 102 20.71 4.27 -5.21
CA MET A 102 19.70 4.76 -6.16
C MET A 102 19.85 6.26 -6.36
N ASP A 103 19.73 6.72 -7.59
CA ASP A 103 19.48 8.12 -7.92
C ASP A 103 18.02 8.51 -7.61
N ILE A 104 17.65 9.76 -7.89
CA ILE A 104 16.29 10.24 -7.59
C ILE A 104 15.23 9.52 -8.44
N THR A 105 15.57 9.20 -9.69
CA THR A 105 14.68 8.56 -10.66
C THR A 105 14.33 7.14 -10.23
N ASN A 106 15.33 6.34 -9.88
CA ASN A 106 15.10 4.97 -9.42
C ASN A 106 14.32 4.95 -8.10
N LEU A 107 14.57 5.90 -7.20
CA LEU A 107 13.80 6.01 -5.96
C LEU A 107 12.33 6.35 -6.22
N ILE A 108 12.04 7.26 -7.17
CA ILE A 108 10.66 7.56 -7.61
C ILE A 108 9.97 6.29 -8.13
N LEU A 109 10.64 5.53 -9.01
CA LEU A 109 10.08 4.32 -9.61
C LEU A 109 9.74 3.27 -8.55
N VAL A 110 10.64 3.04 -7.59
CA VAL A 110 10.39 2.08 -6.49
C VAL A 110 9.18 2.49 -5.65
N ILE A 111 9.02 3.79 -5.38
CA ILE A 111 7.88 4.33 -4.60
C ILE A 111 6.57 4.28 -5.41
N ALA A 112 6.65 4.42 -6.74
CA ALA A 112 5.50 4.38 -7.63
C ALA A 112 4.90 2.98 -7.76
N ILE A 113 5.69 1.92 -7.52
CA ILE A 113 5.20 0.55 -7.54
C ILE A 113 4.20 0.34 -6.39
N PRO A 114 2.95 -0.09 -6.68
CA PRO A 114 1.88 -0.10 -5.70
C PRO A 114 2.03 -1.18 -4.62
N PHE A 115 2.84 -2.20 -4.89
CA PHE A 115 3.09 -3.32 -3.99
C PHE A 115 4.36 -3.15 -3.14
N THR A 116 5.06 -2.03 -3.30
CA THR A 116 6.24 -1.75 -2.49
C THR A 116 5.79 -1.33 -1.08
N PRO A 117 6.22 -2.04 -0.01
CA PRO A 117 5.88 -1.68 1.35
C PRO A 117 6.46 -0.31 1.71
N ALA A 118 5.60 0.70 1.84
CA ALA A 118 6.01 2.10 2.03
C ALA A 118 6.88 2.27 3.29
N PHE A 119 6.49 1.65 4.40
CA PHE A 119 7.24 1.66 5.65
C PHE A 119 8.69 1.17 5.49
N LEU A 120 8.89 0.09 4.73
CA LEU A 120 10.21 -0.48 4.48
C LEU A 120 11.11 0.52 3.73
N ILE A 121 10.56 1.19 2.72
CA ILE A 121 11.28 2.22 1.95
C ILE A 121 11.60 3.42 2.82
N ASN A 122 10.66 3.87 3.66
CA ASN A 122 10.86 5.01 4.55
C ASN A 122 12.02 4.76 5.54
N ILE A 123 12.03 3.58 6.19
CA ILE A 123 13.12 3.17 7.08
C ILE A 123 14.44 3.04 6.30
N ALA A 124 14.42 2.32 5.19
CA ALA A 124 15.63 2.03 4.44
C ALA A 124 16.26 3.32 3.89
N ALA A 125 15.46 4.27 3.40
CA ALA A 125 15.93 5.58 2.98
C ALA A 125 16.50 6.41 4.15
N ALA A 126 15.90 6.32 5.34
CA ALA A 126 16.40 6.99 6.53
C ALA A 126 17.75 6.42 7.00
N ILE A 127 17.88 5.09 7.06
CA ILE A 127 19.12 4.40 7.44
C ILE A 127 20.22 4.61 6.40
N ALA A 128 19.88 4.52 5.11
CA ALA A 128 20.79 4.79 4.00
C ALA A 128 21.22 6.26 3.90
N ASN A 129 20.74 7.12 4.81
CA ASN A 129 21.07 8.55 4.86
C ASN A 129 20.70 9.32 3.59
N ILE A 130 19.69 8.88 2.83
CA ILE A 130 19.19 9.61 1.65
C ILE A 130 18.87 11.06 2.02
N ASP A 131 19.20 12.01 1.15
CA ASP A 131 18.93 13.43 1.39
C ASP A 131 17.44 13.71 1.51
N LYS A 132 17.09 14.62 2.44
CA LYS A 132 15.68 14.96 2.71
C LYS A 132 14.96 15.48 1.46
N LYS A 133 15.63 16.36 0.69
CA LYS A 133 15.08 16.94 -0.54
C LYS A 133 14.79 15.86 -1.58
N LYS A 134 15.77 14.97 -1.80
CA LYS A 134 15.64 13.84 -2.70
C LYS A 134 14.47 12.95 -2.30
N PHE A 135 14.38 12.59 -1.01
CA PHE A 135 13.28 11.77 -0.51
C PHE A 135 11.91 12.45 -0.67
N ILE A 136 11.78 13.75 -0.34
CA ILE A 136 10.53 14.51 -0.49
C ILE A 136 10.07 14.53 -1.95
N ILE A 137 10.96 14.85 -2.89
CA ILE A 137 10.62 14.88 -4.32
C ILE A 137 10.21 13.48 -4.78
N SER A 138 10.93 12.44 -4.33
CA SER A 138 10.63 11.07 -4.69
C SER A 138 9.25 10.61 -4.19
N ILE A 139 8.86 10.94 -2.96
CA ILE A 139 7.52 10.60 -2.46
C ILE A 139 6.42 11.42 -3.13
N LEU A 140 6.65 12.72 -3.40
CA LEU A 140 5.63 13.57 -4.04
C LEU A 140 5.28 13.05 -5.43
N ILE A 141 6.28 12.66 -6.23
CA ILE A 141 6.06 12.14 -7.58
C ILE A 141 5.61 10.68 -7.54
N GLY A 142 6.34 9.81 -6.83
CA GLY A 142 6.07 8.37 -6.84
C GLY A 142 4.68 8.04 -6.28
N LYS A 143 4.23 8.72 -5.23
CA LYS A 143 2.93 8.44 -4.61
C LYS A 143 1.74 8.80 -5.49
N ILE A 144 1.89 9.66 -6.50
CA ILE A 144 0.81 9.95 -7.45
C ILE A 144 0.32 8.65 -8.10
N PHE A 145 1.24 7.87 -8.66
CA PHE A 145 0.93 6.64 -9.37
C PHE A 145 0.41 5.56 -8.42
N MET A 146 1.08 5.38 -7.28
CA MET A 146 0.70 4.37 -6.30
C MET A 146 -0.69 4.61 -5.70
N VAL A 147 -0.99 5.86 -5.30
CA VAL A 147 -2.28 6.22 -4.70
C VAL A 147 -3.39 6.14 -5.73
N TYR A 148 -3.14 6.61 -6.96
CA TYR A 148 -4.13 6.50 -8.03
C TYR A 148 -4.44 5.04 -8.38
N PHE A 149 -3.41 4.19 -8.48
CA PHE A 149 -3.59 2.75 -8.71
C PHE A 149 -4.52 2.13 -7.66
N TRP A 150 -4.23 2.33 -6.37
CA TRP A 150 -5.05 1.74 -5.31
C TRP A 150 -6.43 2.33 -5.20
N GLY A 151 -6.59 3.64 -5.41
CA GLY A 151 -7.91 4.27 -5.45
C GLY A 151 -8.76 3.74 -6.59
N PHE A 152 -8.20 3.60 -7.78
CA PHE A 152 -8.90 3.06 -8.95
C PHE A 152 -9.24 1.57 -8.77
N ILE A 153 -8.25 0.74 -8.45
CA ILE A 153 -8.43 -0.71 -8.29
C ILE A 153 -9.35 -1.01 -7.11
N GLY A 154 -9.20 -0.30 -6.00
CA GLY A 154 -10.02 -0.50 -4.81
C GLY A 154 -11.50 -0.20 -5.06
N VAL A 155 -11.82 0.95 -5.66
CA VAL A 155 -13.21 1.28 -6.01
C VAL A 155 -13.77 0.29 -7.02
N SER A 156 -13.00 -0.04 -8.06
CA SER A 156 -13.39 -1.03 -9.07
C SER A 156 -13.67 -2.41 -8.46
N LEU A 157 -12.89 -2.81 -7.46
CA LEU A 157 -13.07 -4.07 -6.74
C LEU A 157 -14.36 -4.04 -5.91
N ILE A 158 -14.63 -2.97 -5.16
CA ILE A 158 -15.87 -2.83 -4.39
C ILE A 158 -17.10 -2.87 -5.32
N GLU A 159 -17.07 -2.13 -6.42
CA GLU A 159 -18.14 -2.13 -7.42
C GLU A 159 -18.32 -3.53 -8.04
N SER A 160 -17.22 -4.23 -8.30
CA SER A 160 -17.25 -5.59 -8.83
C SER A 160 -17.84 -6.60 -7.85
N LEU A 161 -17.55 -6.46 -6.56
CA LEU A 161 -18.10 -7.33 -5.50
C LEU A 161 -19.60 -7.13 -5.31
N LYS A 162 -20.15 -5.96 -5.63
CA LYS A 162 -21.60 -5.73 -5.62
C LYS A 162 -22.34 -6.45 -6.76
N ASN A 163 -21.62 -6.90 -7.80
CA ASN A 163 -22.22 -7.60 -8.93
C ASN A 163 -21.96 -9.12 -8.85
N PRO A 164 -22.99 -9.94 -8.58
CA PRO A 164 -22.83 -11.39 -8.40
C PRO A 164 -22.27 -12.10 -9.64
N LEU A 165 -22.50 -11.56 -10.85
CA LEU A 165 -21.96 -12.13 -12.09
C LEU A 165 -20.43 -12.04 -12.18
N ILE A 166 -19.84 -10.97 -11.63
CA ILE A 166 -18.39 -10.79 -11.64
C ILE A 166 -17.72 -11.76 -10.67
N ILE A 167 -18.33 -11.98 -9.50
CA ILE A 167 -17.87 -12.99 -8.54
C ILE A 167 -17.83 -14.38 -9.19
N ILE A 168 -18.90 -14.77 -9.89
CA ILE A 168 -18.96 -16.06 -10.60
C ILE A 168 -17.83 -16.17 -11.63
N ARG A 169 -17.56 -15.13 -12.41
CA ARG A 169 -16.44 -15.12 -13.39
C ARG A 169 -15.09 -15.29 -12.72
N VAL A 170 -14.83 -14.61 -11.60
CA VAL A 170 -13.58 -14.73 -10.84
C VAL A 170 -13.41 -16.16 -10.32
N VAL A 171 -14.47 -16.77 -9.78
CA VAL A 171 -14.45 -18.17 -9.30
C VAL A 171 -14.14 -19.13 -10.45
N ILE A 172 -14.77 -18.98 -11.62
CA ILE A 172 -14.49 -19.81 -12.80
C ILE A 172 -13.03 -19.68 -13.24
N LEU A 173 -12.50 -18.45 -13.27
CA LEU A 173 -11.09 -18.18 -13.59
C LEU A 173 -10.12 -18.88 -12.63
N LEU A 174 -10.41 -18.85 -11.33
CA LEU A 174 -9.61 -19.53 -10.31
C LEU A 174 -9.66 -21.05 -10.46
N ILE A 175 -10.84 -21.62 -10.72
CA ILE A 175 -11.00 -23.05 -10.99
C ILE A 175 -10.21 -23.45 -12.23
N PHE A 176 -10.31 -22.67 -13.31
CA PHE A 176 -9.57 -22.92 -14.54
C PHE A 176 -8.05 -22.85 -14.30
N ALA A 177 -7.57 -21.84 -13.58
CA ALA A 177 -6.15 -21.71 -13.21
C ALA A 177 -5.67 -22.90 -12.35
N TYR A 178 -6.49 -23.37 -11.42
CA TYR A 178 -6.20 -24.53 -10.59
C TYR A 178 -6.10 -25.83 -11.42
N ILE A 179 -7.05 -26.05 -12.34
CA ILE A 179 -7.02 -27.19 -13.26
C ILE A 179 -5.76 -27.13 -14.14
N LEU A 180 -5.45 -25.96 -14.69
CA LEU A 180 -4.24 -25.76 -15.50
C LEU A 180 -2.97 -26.04 -14.68
N SER A 181 -2.93 -25.63 -13.41
CA SER A 181 -1.84 -25.92 -12.48
C SER A 181 -1.68 -27.43 -12.25
N ILE A 182 -2.77 -28.18 -12.08
CA ILE A 182 -2.73 -29.65 -11.95
C ILE A 182 -2.21 -30.30 -13.23
N ILE A 183 -2.68 -29.86 -14.39
CA ILE A 183 -2.24 -30.39 -15.69
C ILE A 183 -0.76 -30.10 -15.90
N ALA A 184 -0.32 -28.87 -15.62
CA ALA A 184 1.08 -28.48 -15.69
C ALA A 184 1.94 -29.32 -14.74
N LYS A 185 1.48 -29.56 -13.50
CA LYS A 185 2.14 -30.44 -12.53
C LYS A 185 2.31 -31.86 -13.07
N LYS A 186 1.27 -32.41 -13.69
CA LYS A 186 1.26 -33.77 -14.26
C LYS A 186 2.15 -33.91 -15.49
N ILE A 187 2.21 -32.89 -16.36
CA ILE A 187 3.05 -32.87 -17.56
C ILE A 187 4.53 -32.67 -17.19
N LEU A 188 4.82 -31.77 -16.25
CA LEU A 188 6.19 -31.40 -15.89
C LEU A 188 6.84 -32.33 -14.85
N LYS A 189 6.12 -33.32 -14.31
CA LYS A 189 6.59 -34.24 -13.23
C LYS A 189 7.20 -33.50 -12.02
N ILE A 190 6.72 -32.29 -11.74
CA ILE A 190 7.17 -31.51 -10.58
C ILE A 190 6.32 -32.01 -9.40
N ASN A 191 6.96 -32.71 -8.45
CA ASN A 191 6.30 -33.25 -7.25
C ASN A 191 5.83 -32.14 -6.29
#